data_AF-A4NVX9-F1
#
_entry.id   AF-A4NVX9-F1
#
_cell.length_a   1.000
_cell.length_b   1.000
_cell.length_c   1.000
_cell.angle_alpha   90.00
_cell.angle_beta   90.00
_cell.angle_gamma   90.00
#
_symmetry.space_group_name_H-M   'P 1'
#
loop_
_entity.id
_entity.type
_entity.pdbx_description
1 polymer ?
#
loop_
_entity_poly.entity_id
_entity_poly.type
_entity_poly.pdbx_seq_one_letter_code
_entity_poly.pdbx_strand_id
1 'polypeptide(L)'
;MQDAYPEYLHSVHYQTRTGVGASCPDCHVPHEFGAKMKRKIIAAKEVYAHYTGKVDTLEKFNAHRLEMAQNEWARMKANDSKECRNCHNVDRMNFNDQRSVAARMHQKMKTEGKTCIDCHKGIAHQLPDMSGVESGFKDEK
;
A
#
# COMPACT_ATOMS: atom_id res chain seq x y z
N MET A 1 7.66 -6.88 13.20
CA MET A 1 8.06 -5.47 13.03
C MET A 1 7.34 -4.66 14.09
N GLN A 2 8.07 -4.25 15.12
CA GLN A 2 7.54 -3.28 16.10
C GLN A 2 7.48 -1.86 15.50
N ASP A 3 8.06 -1.67 14.31
CA ASP A 3 8.28 -0.37 13.67
C ASP A 3 7.04 0.13 12.89
N ALA A 4 6.43 -0.71 12.06
CA ALA A 4 5.28 -0.32 11.22
C ALA A 4 3.90 -0.60 11.88
N TYR A 5 3.86 -1.48 12.88
CA TYR A 5 2.61 -1.88 13.53
C TYR A 5 1.92 -0.74 14.29
N PRO A 6 2.62 0.09 15.08
CA PRO A 6 1.99 1.24 15.75
C PRO A 6 1.32 2.20 14.76
N GLU A 7 1.93 2.42 13.59
CA GLU A 7 1.35 3.28 12.55
C GLU A 7 0.05 2.70 12.01
N TYR A 8 0.01 1.39 11.78
CA TYR A 8 -1.20 0.69 11.32
C TYR A 8 -2.36 0.82 12.33
N LEU A 9 -2.08 0.81 13.65
CA LEU A 9 -3.09 0.98 14.69
C LEU A 9 -3.81 2.34 14.65
N HIS A 10 -3.25 3.34 13.96
CA HIS A 10 -3.85 4.65 13.76
C HIS A 10 -4.48 4.80 12.36
N SER A 11 -4.43 3.76 11.53
CA SER A 11 -4.96 3.79 10.16
C SER A 11 -6.47 3.55 10.11
N VAL A 12 -7.09 3.97 9.01
CA VAL A 12 -8.51 3.73 8.70
C VAL A 12 -8.86 2.26 8.49
N HIS A 13 -7.86 1.38 8.31
CA HIS A 13 -8.05 -0.05 8.15
C HIS A 13 -8.02 -0.81 9.50
N TYR A 14 -7.47 -0.18 10.55
CA TYR A 14 -7.57 -0.69 11.92
C TYR A 14 -8.70 -0.01 12.70
N GLN A 15 -8.73 1.33 12.72
CA GLN A 15 -9.73 2.12 13.46
C GLN A 15 -10.96 2.38 12.59
N THR A 16 -11.80 1.35 12.43
CA THR A 16 -12.95 1.43 11.52
C THR A 16 -14.24 1.77 12.24
N ARG A 17 -15.16 2.47 11.54
CA ARG A 17 -16.46 2.87 12.11
C ARG A 17 -17.37 1.67 12.41
N THR A 18 -17.18 0.55 11.72
CA THR A 18 -18.05 -0.63 11.79
C THR A 18 -17.44 -1.78 12.60
N GLY A 19 -16.18 -1.67 13.02
CA GLY A 19 -15.44 -2.76 13.66
C GLY A 19 -14.91 -3.83 12.69
N VAL A 20 -15.27 -3.76 11.40
CA VAL A 20 -14.66 -4.59 10.35
C VAL A 20 -13.40 -3.90 9.86
N GLY A 21 -12.24 -4.53 10.06
CA GLY A 21 -10.92 -4.02 9.66
C GLY A 21 -10.18 -4.98 8.73
N ALA A 22 -9.09 -4.49 8.14
CA ALA A 22 -8.18 -5.28 7.31
C ALA A 22 -6.83 -5.41 8.01
N SER A 23 -6.35 -6.63 8.15
CA SER A 23 -5.10 -6.98 8.82
C SER A 23 -3.89 -6.91 7.88
N CYS A 24 -2.68 -7.05 8.44
CA CYS A 24 -1.43 -7.02 7.67
C CYS A 24 -1.42 -7.95 6.43
N PRO A 25 -1.78 -9.25 6.53
CA PRO A 25 -1.78 -10.14 5.38
C PRO A 25 -2.80 -9.77 4.31
N ASP A 26 -3.92 -9.12 4.66
CA ASP A 26 -4.94 -8.74 3.67
C ASP A 26 -4.39 -7.76 2.62
N CYS A 27 -3.40 -6.95 3.01
CA CYS A 27 -2.70 -6.01 2.12
C CYS A 27 -1.35 -6.52 1.60
N HIS A 28 -0.59 -7.26 2.42
CA HIS A 28 0.80 -7.64 2.09
C HIS A 28 0.95 -9.05 1.53
N VAL A 29 -0.08 -9.90 1.64
CA VAL A 29 -0.01 -11.31 1.23
C VAL A 29 -1.16 -11.62 0.26
N PRO A 30 -0.87 -11.91 -1.03
CA PRO A 30 -1.91 -12.27 -1.98
C PRO A 30 -2.75 -13.46 -1.52
N HIS A 31 -4.05 -13.48 -1.85
CA HIS A 31 -4.94 -14.59 -1.48
C HIS A 31 -4.65 -15.86 -2.27
N GLU A 32 -4.47 -15.73 -3.59
CA GLU A 32 -4.21 -16.83 -4.52
C GLU A 32 -2.93 -17.58 -4.18
N PHE A 33 -2.99 -18.92 -4.17
CA PHE A 33 -1.89 -19.76 -3.72
C PHE A 33 -0.56 -19.48 -4.43
N GLY A 34 -0.55 -19.42 -5.77
CA GLY A 34 0.67 -19.19 -6.54
C GLY A 34 1.32 -17.83 -6.22
N ALA A 35 0.51 -16.76 -6.20
CA ALA A 35 0.99 -15.41 -5.87
C ALA A 35 1.44 -15.31 -4.40
N LYS A 36 0.73 -15.96 -3.48
CA LYS A 36 1.08 -16.07 -2.06
C LYS A 36 2.45 -16.72 -1.88
N MET A 37 2.69 -17.86 -2.53
CA MET A 37 3.97 -18.57 -2.44
C MET A 37 5.11 -17.74 -3.03
N LYS A 38 4.90 -17.08 -4.17
CA LYS A 38 5.86 -16.13 -4.74
C LYS A 38 6.21 -15.00 -3.75
N ARG A 39 5.20 -14.38 -3.11
CA ARG A 39 5.42 -13.32 -2.13
C ARG A 39 6.20 -13.81 -0.91
N LYS A 40 5.92 -15.02 -0.43
CA LYS A 40 6.65 -15.64 0.70
C LYS A 40 8.13 -15.89 0.37
N ILE A 41 8.44 -16.35 -0.85
CA ILE A 41 9.83 -16.52 -1.30
C ILE A 41 10.56 -15.17 -1.33
N ILE A 42 9.90 -14.12 -1.84
CA ILE A 42 10.47 -12.76 -1.84
C ILE A 42 10.64 -12.23 -0.42
N ALA A 43 9.67 -12.47 0.47
CA ALA A 43 9.70 -12.06 1.88
C ALA A 43 10.86 -12.66 2.66
N ALA A 44 11.38 -13.83 2.24
CA ALA A 44 12.56 -14.42 2.87
C ALA A 44 13.77 -13.47 2.82
N LYS A 45 13.87 -12.60 1.81
CA LYS A 45 14.90 -11.55 1.74
C LYS A 45 14.74 -10.50 2.82
N GLU A 46 13.51 -10.17 3.22
CA GLU A 46 13.22 -9.21 4.28
C GLU A 46 13.62 -9.79 5.64
N VAL A 47 13.34 -11.08 5.86
CA VAL A 47 13.81 -11.80 7.06
C VAL A 47 15.34 -11.83 7.11
N TYR A 48 15.99 -12.11 5.98
CA TYR A 48 17.45 -12.08 5.88
C TYR A 48 18.03 -10.67 6.14
N ALA A 49 17.41 -9.63 5.60
CA ALA A 49 17.80 -8.24 5.83
C ALA A 49 17.68 -7.84 7.30
N HIS A 50 16.62 -8.30 7.98
CA HIS A 50 16.47 -8.10 9.42
C HIS A 50 17.53 -8.89 10.20
N TYR A 51 17.72 -10.17 9.89
CA TYR A 51 18.68 -11.04 10.57
C TYR A 51 20.14 -10.57 10.44
N THR A 52 20.51 -10.04 9.27
CA THR A 52 21.85 -9.45 9.01
C THR A 52 22.01 -8.04 9.58
N GLY A 53 20.96 -7.48 10.19
CA GLY A 53 21.01 -6.17 10.81
C GLY A 53 20.91 -4.99 9.83
N LYS A 54 20.43 -5.19 8.59
CA LYS A 54 20.16 -4.10 7.63
C LYS A 54 18.97 -3.25 8.09
N VAL A 55 17.96 -3.85 8.73
CA VAL A 55 16.71 -3.21 9.17
C VAL A 55 16.25 -3.71 10.55
N ASP A 56 17.19 -4.05 11.44
CA ASP A 56 16.90 -4.59 12.78
C ASP A 56 16.54 -3.53 13.85
N THR A 57 16.79 -2.26 13.57
CA THR A 57 16.41 -1.13 14.43
C THR A 57 15.52 -0.14 13.69
N LEU A 58 14.73 0.64 14.42
CA LEU A 58 13.86 1.68 13.85
C LEU A 58 14.65 2.69 13.01
N GLU A 59 15.84 3.09 13.46
CA GLU A 59 16.73 3.99 12.72
C GLU A 59 17.13 3.41 11.37
N LYS A 60 17.60 2.16 11.34
CA LYS A 60 17.99 1.48 10.10
C LYS A 60 16.80 1.17 9.20
N PHE A 61 15.66 0.83 9.78
CA PHE A 61 14.39 0.68 9.06
C PHE A 61 14.01 2.00 8.38
N ASN A 62 14.08 3.13 9.10
CA ASN A 62 13.76 4.45 8.56
C ASN A 62 14.76 4.89 7.48
N ALA A 63 16.05 4.57 7.63
CA ALA A 63 17.06 4.82 6.60
C ALA A 63 16.76 4.10 5.26
N HIS A 64 16.06 2.97 5.31
CA HIS A 64 15.65 2.20 4.13
C HIS A 64 14.14 2.31 3.82
N ARG A 65 13.39 3.17 4.53
CA ARG A 65 11.92 3.22 4.44
C ARG A 65 11.45 3.53 3.02
N LEU A 66 12.11 4.46 2.33
CA LEU A 66 11.75 4.82 0.97
C LEU A 66 11.95 3.65 0.00
N GLU A 67 13.10 2.96 0.07
CA GLU A 67 13.39 1.77 -0.76
C GLU A 67 12.32 0.70 -0.54
N MET A 68 12.01 0.38 0.72
CA MET A 68 11.01 -0.62 1.06
C MET A 68 9.60 -0.22 0.61
N ALA A 69 9.22 1.04 0.79
CA ALA A 69 7.93 1.57 0.36
C ALA A 69 7.79 1.52 -1.17
N GLN A 70 8.83 1.90 -1.92
CA GLN A 70 8.85 1.83 -3.38
C GLN A 70 8.69 0.40 -3.89
N ASN A 71 9.33 -0.58 -3.25
CA ASN A 71 9.18 -2.00 -3.60
C ASN A 71 7.72 -2.46 -3.45
N GLU A 72 7.06 -2.10 -2.34
CA GLU A 72 5.66 -2.45 -2.12
C GLU A 72 4.70 -1.67 -3.04
N TRP A 73 4.97 -0.39 -3.30
CA TRP A 73 4.17 0.40 -4.26
C TRP A 73 4.31 -0.14 -5.68
N ALA A 74 5.51 -0.50 -6.11
CA ALA A 74 5.74 -1.10 -7.43
C ALA A 74 5.02 -2.44 -7.54
N ARG A 75 5.03 -3.26 -6.48
CA ARG A 75 4.29 -4.54 -6.43
C ARG A 75 2.79 -4.32 -6.56
N MET A 76 2.22 -3.42 -5.75
CA MET A 76 0.79 -3.09 -5.78
C MET A 76 0.39 -2.40 -7.08
N LYS A 77 1.27 -1.65 -7.74
CA LYS A 77 0.98 -1.08 -9.05
C LYS A 77 0.99 -2.16 -10.14
N ALA A 78 2.00 -3.02 -10.14
CA ALA A 78 2.19 -4.06 -11.15
C ALA A 78 1.08 -5.12 -11.16
N ASN A 79 0.35 -5.28 -10.06
CA ASN A 79 -0.79 -6.21 -9.96
C ASN A 79 -2.16 -5.51 -9.95
N ASP A 80 -2.23 -4.25 -10.40
CA ASP A 80 -3.46 -3.43 -10.38
C ASP A 80 -4.11 -3.33 -8.99
N SER A 81 -3.30 -3.19 -7.95
CA SER A 81 -3.72 -3.05 -6.55
C SER A 81 -4.68 -4.16 -6.13
N LYS A 82 -4.39 -5.40 -6.56
CA LYS A 82 -5.25 -6.57 -6.35
C LYS A 82 -5.71 -6.71 -4.90
N GLU A 83 -4.80 -6.52 -3.95
CA GLU A 83 -5.09 -6.60 -2.52
C GLU A 83 -6.12 -5.56 -2.07
N CYS A 84 -6.04 -4.33 -2.60
CA CYS A 84 -7.07 -3.31 -2.35
C CYS A 84 -8.41 -3.72 -2.97
N ARG A 85 -8.39 -4.23 -4.21
CA ARG A 85 -9.59 -4.57 -4.97
C ARG A 85 -10.35 -5.79 -4.46
N ASN A 86 -9.72 -6.63 -3.64
CA ASN A 86 -10.41 -7.72 -2.95
C ASN A 86 -11.54 -7.22 -2.04
N CYS A 87 -11.40 -5.99 -1.51
CA CYS A 87 -12.40 -5.36 -0.65
C CYS A 87 -13.03 -4.10 -1.27
N HIS A 88 -12.27 -3.34 -2.07
CA HIS A 88 -12.71 -2.09 -2.69
C HIS A 88 -13.01 -2.28 -4.17
N ASN A 89 -14.29 -2.42 -4.50
CA ASN A 89 -14.74 -2.43 -5.89
C ASN A 89 -15.12 -1.01 -6.33
N VAL A 90 -14.37 -0.48 -7.30
CA VAL A 90 -14.56 0.87 -7.86
C VAL A 90 -15.95 1.05 -8.49
N ASP A 91 -16.44 0.03 -9.19
CA ASP A 91 -17.76 0.08 -9.83
C ASP A 91 -18.90 0.07 -8.78
N ARG A 92 -18.59 -0.25 -7.51
CA ARG A 92 -19.54 -0.23 -6.38
C ARG A 92 -19.30 0.95 -5.43
N MET A 93 -18.37 1.86 -5.74
CA MET A 93 -18.18 3.06 -4.95
C MET A 93 -19.30 4.07 -5.23
N ASN A 94 -19.93 4.59 -4.18
CA ASN A 94 -20.85 5.71 -4.34
C ASN A 94 -20.06 7.03 -4.41
N PHE A 95 -19.93 7.61 -5.60
CA PHE A 95 -19.20 8.87 -5.79
C PHE A 95 -19.92 10.08 -5.19
N ASN A 96 -21.23 10.02 -4.97
CA ASN A 96 -21.99 11.12 -4.36
C ASN A 96 -21.67 11.31 -2.87
N ASP A 97 -21.25 10.23 -2.20
CA ASP A 97 -20.86 10.26 -0.78
C ASP A 97 -19.39 10.68 -0.57
N GLN A 98 -18.66 10.91 -1.66
CA GLN A 98 -17.25 11.29 -1.62
C GLN A 98 -17.10 12.80 -1.73
N ARG A 99 -15.98 13.32 -1.21
CA ARG A 99 -15.59 14.71 -1.50
C ARG A 99 -15.42 14.88 -3.01
N SER A 100 -15.82 16.03 -3.54
CA SER A 100 -15.85 16.32 -4.99
C SER A 100 -14.53 15.99 -5.73
N VAL A 101 -13.39 16.31 -5.11
CA VAL A 101 -12.07 16.00 -5.67
C VAL A 101 -11.83 14.49 -5.72
N ALA A 102 -12.16 13.75 -4.67
CA ALA A 102 -11.98 12.30 -4.62
C ALA A 102 -12.89 11.58 -5.63
N ALA A 103 -14.16 12.00 -5.73
CA ALA A 103 -15.10 11.49 -6.73
C ALA A 103 -14.53 11.66 -8.16
N ARG A 104 -14.05 12.86 -8.47
CA ARG A 104 -13.44 13.16 -9.78
C ARG A 104 -12.19 12.30 -10.05
N MET A 105 -11.32 12.11 -9.06
CA MET A 105 -10.11 11.29 -9.22
C MET A 105 -10.45 9.81 -9.40
N HIS A 106 -11.39 9.26 -8.62
CA HIS A 106 -11.81 7.87 -8.79
C HIS A 106 -12.51 7.62 -10.13
N GLN A 107 -13.28 8.58 -10.65
CA GLN A 107 -13.85 8.50 -11.99
C GLN A 107 -12.76 8.48 -13.08
N LYS A 108 -11.75 9.36 -12.96
CA LYS A 108 -10.60 9.43 -13.88
C LYS A 108 -9.72 8.18 -13.84
N MET A 109 -9.65 7.50 -12.71
CA MET A 109 -8.82 6.30 -12.54
C MET A 109 -9.12 5.23 -13.62
N LYS A 110 -10.41 5.05 -13.97
CA LYS A 110 -10.85 4.06 -14.96
C LYS A 110 -10.40 4.42 -16.38
N THR A 111 -10.33 5.71 -16.71
CA THR A 111 -9.92 6.19 -18.05
C THR A 111 -8.41 6.36 -18.19
N GLU A 112 -7.71 6.63 -17.09
CA GLU A 112 -6.27 6.91 -17.07
C GLU A 112 -5.41 5.69 -16.68
N GLY A 113 -6.02 4.50 -16.53
CA GLY A 113 -5.29 3.26 -16.22
C GLY A 113 -4.54 3.28 -14.89
N LYS A 114 -4.92 4.16 -13.96
CA LYS A 114 -4.26 4.31 -12.66
C LYS A 114 -4.74 3.23 -11.69
N THR A 115 -3.87 2.88 -10.75
CA THR A 115 -4.13 1.91 -9.68
C THR A 115 -4.40 2.61 -8.35
N CYS A 116 -4.91 1.90 -7.34
CA CYS A 116 -5.20 2.50 -6.04
C CYS A 116 -3.95 3.13 -5.41
N ILE A 117 -2.78 2.48 -5.57
CA ILE A 117 -1.53 2.91 -4.96
C ILE A 117 -0.87 4.10 -5.67
N ASP A 118 -1.31 4.47 -6.87
CA ASP A 118 -0.82 5.69 -7.52
C ASP A 118 -1.20 6.95 -6.72
N CYS A 119 -2.35 6.93 -6.06
CA CYS A 119 -2.86 8.02 -5.22
C CYS A 119 -2.74 7.74 -3.73
N HIS A 120 -2.99 6.50 -3.28
CA HIS A 120 -3.10 6.15 -1.86
C HIS A 120 -1.78 5.62 -1.24
N LYS A 121 -0.65 6.25 -1.56
CA LYS A 121 0.62 5.96 -0.87
C LYS A 121 0.50 6.36 0.60
N GLY A 122 0.98 5.51 1.51
CA GLY A 122 0.93 5.78 2.95
C GLY A 122 -0.45 5.62 3.60
N ILE A 123 -1.32 4.80 3.02
CA ILE A 123 -2.69 4.60 3.54
C ILE A 123 -2.75 3.96 4.94
N ALA A 124 -1.76 3.15 5.30
CA ALA A 124 -1.68 2.46 6.60
C ALA A 124 -0.42 2.80 7.40
N HIS A 125 0.57 3.43 6.77
CA HIS A 125 1.90 3.67 7.33
C HIS A 125 2.35 5.09 6.98
N GLN A 126 3.20 5.67 7.82
CA GLN A 126 3.78 6.98 7.58
C GLN A 126 4.57 6.96 6.28
N LEU A 127 4.34 7.98 5.45
CA LEU A 127 5.09 8.16 4.22
C LEU A 127 6.57 8.39 4.55
N PRO A 128 7.50 7.78 3.78
CA PRO A 128 8.90 8.16 3.83
C PRO A 128 9.08 9.62 3.37
N ASP A 129 10.32 10.12 3.45
CA ASP A 129 10.67 11.33 2.73
C ASP A 129 10.34 11.16 1.24
N MET A 130 9.43 11.99 0.74
CA MET A 130 8.95 11.97 -0.64
C MET A 130 9.76 12.90 -1.54
N SER A 131 10.82 13.52 -1.03
CA SER A 131 11.74 14.35 -1.82
C SER A 131 12.30 13.53 -2.99
N GLY A 132 12.07 14.01 -4.22
CA GLY A 132 12.50 13.32 -5.43
C GLY A 132 11.63 12.13 -5.86
N VAL A 133 10.56 11.80 -5.13
CA VAL A 133 9.60 10.77 -5.54
C VAL A 133 8.57 11.37 -6.47
N GLU A 134 8.44 10.78 -7.65
CA GLU A 134 7.45 11.22 -8.63
C GLU A 134 6.01 11.04 -8.13
N SER A 135 5.20 12.07 -8.33
CA SER A 135 3.77 12.05 -8.06
C SER A 135 3.05 11.10 -9.03
N GLY A 136 2.16 10.26 -8.52
CA GLY A 136 1.29 9.42 -9.35
C GLY A 136 0.26 10.21 -10.16
N PHE A 137 0.11 11.50 -9.87
CA PHE A 137 -0.81 12.44 -10.53
C PHE A 137 -0.21 13.16 -11.74
N LYS A 138 0.97 12.74 -12.25
CA LYS A 138 1.44 13.31 -13.52
C LYS A 138 0.58 12.77 -14.66
N ASP A 139 0.05 13.70 -15.44
CA ASP A 139 -0.55 13.41 -16.73
C ASP A 139 0.53 12.77 -17.61
N GLU A 140 0.28 11.56 -18.10
CA GLU A 140 1.09 10.95 -19.15
C GLU A 140 0.78 11.74 -20.42
N LYS A 141 1.66 12.66 -20.80
CA LYS A 141 1.61 13.38 -22.07
C LYS A 141 2.01 12.47 -23.23
#